data_AF-A0A6V7SIN3-F1
#
_entry.id   AF-A0A6V7SIN3-F1
#
_cell.length_a   1.000
_cell.length_b   1.000
_cell.length_c   1.000
_cell.angle_alpha   90.00
_cell.angle_beta   90.00
_cell.angle_gamma   90.00
#
_symmetry.space_group_name_H-M   'P 1'
#
loop_
_entity.id
_entity.type
_entity.pdbx_description
1 polymer ?
#
loop_
_entity_poly.entity_id
_entity_poly.type
_entity_poly.pdbx_seq_one_letter_code
_entity_poly.pdbx_strand_id
1 'polypeptide(L)'
;MAQRSYNIKDLYKEINTFADYFWDRVEGGGTLGFTDGSIRNYCPHDRRSDGIGTCYYYHEKATSGVINLVEKLIKYGLDYDKLAEYAILFLSYKLYQYQEYSRRKLNDIYTNHIEKNEYYNKIKINGMTCKDIINRKKDLMNMNINEISKFNGLFSILCKLYTECDKKKSYTNCSNDAHDFAKNFENLNQDSNINGNTSYRKLLSTLSNDYDNFKINFAEKCNGCSDLPTLPEVKTPSSKLIPALSTCSVIPVFLGIAYKVNNKELKTIIFL
;
A
#
# COMPACT_ATOMS: atom_id res chain seq x y z
N MET A 1 15.37 -16.02 -16.69
CA MET A 1 13.91 -16.13 -16.98
C MET A 1 13.35 -14.73 -17.09
N ALA A 2 12.89 -14.31 -18.26
CA ALA A 2 12.22 -13.02 -18.43
C ALA A 2 10.87 -13.08 -17.70
N GLN A 3 10.76 -12.35 -16.59
CA GLN A 3 9.52 -12.18 -15.86
C GLN A 3 8.52 -11.53 -16.82
N ARG A 4 7.40 -12.20 -17.15
CA ARG A 4 6.31 -11.60 -17.93
C ARG A 4 5.96 -10.29 -17.22
N SER A 5 6.27 -9.15 -17.82
CA SER A 5 5.82 -7.86 -17.28
C SER A 5 4.29 -7.89 -17.33
N TYR A 6 3.65 -7.99 -16.18
CA TYR A 6 2.21 -7.92 -16.11
C TYR A 6 1.75 -6.54 -16.59
N ASN A 7 0.61 -6.51 -17.26
CA ASN A 7 0.02 -5.24 -17.66
C ASN A 7 -0.64 -4.62 -16.43
N ILE A 8 0.06 -3.70 -15.78
CA ILE A 8 -0.44 -2.96 -14.60
C ILE A 8 -1.81 -2.31 -14.86
N LYS A 9 -2.12 -1.95 -16.11
CA LYS A 9 -3.44 -1.45 -16.50
C LYS A 9 -4.54 -2.49 -16.31
N ASP A 10 -4.30 -3.73 -16.75
CA ASP A 10 -5.28 -4.81 -16.61
C ASP A 10 -5.46 -5.20 -15.14
N LEU A 11 -4.40 -5.07 -14.35
CA LEU A 11 -4.45 -5.24 -12.90
C LEU A 11 -5.38 -4.21 -12.23
N TYR A 12 -5.18 -2.91 -12.50
CA TYR A 12 -6.05 -1.87 -11.93
C TYR A 12 -7.48 -1.94 -12.45
N LYS A 13 -7.69 -2.39 -13.70
CA LYS A 13 -9.02 -2.69 -14.21
C LYS A 13 -9.70 -3.79 -13.41
N GLU A 14 -9.01 -4.90 -13.15
CA GLU A 14 -9.53 -5.97 -12.31
C GLU A 14 -9.93 -5.41 -10.93
N ILE A 15 -9.01 -4.72 -10.25
CA ILE A 15 -9.26 -4.10 -8.92
C ILE A 15 -10.47 -3.17 -8.94
N ASN A 16 -10.62 -2.34 -9.97
CA ASN A 16 -11.73 -1.39 -10.07
C ASN A 16 -13.09 -2.10 -10.15
N THR A 17 -13.17 -3.21 -10.90
CA THR A 17 -14.41 -4.00 -10.99
C THR A 17 -14.81 -4.63 -9.66
N PHE A 18 -13.86 -4.96 -8.78
CA PHE A 18 -14.12 -5.54 -7.46
C PHE A 18 -14.87 -4.60 -6.51
N ALA A 19 -14.85 -3.29 -6.75
CA ALA A 19 -15.63 -2.34 -5.97
C ALA A 19 -17.13 -2.68 -6.02
N ASP A 20 -17.63 -3.19 -7.15
CA ASP A 20 -19.06 -3.45 -7.37
C ASP A 20 -19.50 -4.88 -7.05
N TYR A 21 -18.55 -5.78 -6.76
CA TYR A 21 -18.85 -7.20 -6.52
C TYR A 21 -19.67 -7.43 -5.26
N PHE A 22 -19.67 -6.48 -4.32
CA PHE A 22 -20.60 -6.48 -3.20
C PHE A 22 -20.74 -5.11 -2.57
N TRP A 23 -21.96 -4.84 -2.10
CA TRP A 23 -22.35 -3.61 -1.42
C TRP A 23 -23.59 -3.89 -0.58
N ASP A 24 -23.77 -3.16 0.53
CA ASP A 24 -25.08 -3.04 1.18
C ASP A 24 -25.47 -1.56 1.23
N ARG A 25 -26.77 -1.29 1.10
CA ARG A 25 -27.38 0.05 1.19
C ARG A 25 -28.52 0.00 2.20
N VAL A 26 -28.73 1.12 2.89
CA VAL A 26 -29.89 1.29 3.76
C VAL A 26 -31.01 1.91 2.92
N GLU A 27 -32.12 1.19 2.76
CA GLU A 27 -33.31 1.65 2.07
C GLU A 27 -34.55 1.33 2.90
N GLY A 28 -35.43 2.32 3.09
CA GLY A 28 -36.73 2.12 3.74
C GLY A 28 -36.69 1.57 5.18
N GLY A 29 -35.58 1.77 5.91
CA GLY A 29 -35.38 1.21 7.26
C GLY A 29 -34.86 -0.23 7.31
N GLY A 30 -34.59 -0.85 6.15
CA GLY A 30 -33.92 -2.13 6.00
C GLY A 30 -32.53 -2.02 5.36
N THR A 31 -31.79 -3.13 5.35
CA THR A 31 -30.50 -3.25 4.63
C THR A 31 -30.69 -4.13 3.41
N LEU A 32 -30.53 -3.56 2.22
CA LEU A 32 -30.48 -4.30 0.96
C LEU A 32 -29.01 -4.55 0.59
N GLY A 33 -28.66 -5.78 0.26
CA GLY A 33 -27.28 -6.16 -0.06
C GLY A 33 -27.18 -6.96 -1.35
N PHE A 34 -26.08 -6.73 -2.08
CA PHE A 34 -25.67 -7.53 -3.24
C PHE A 34 -24.34 -8.21 -2.94
N THR A 35 -24.17 -9.45 -3.41
CA THR A 35 -22.88 -10.15 -3.36
C THR A 35 -22.76 -11.06 -4.58
N ASP A 36 -21.72 -10.82 -5.38
CA ASP A 36 -21.43 -11.57 -6.59
C ASP A 36 -21.17 -13.06 -6.31
N GLY A 37 -21.47 -13.91 -7.30
CA GLY A 37 -21.21 -15.35 -7.22
C GLY A 37 -19.75 -15.69 -6.91
N SER A 38 -18.81 -14.92 -7.47
CA SER A 38 -17.38 -15.12 -7.28
C SER A 38 -16.95 -14.94 -5.82
N ILE A 39 -17.56 -13.98 -5.12
CA ILE A 39 -17.32 -13.76 -3.69
C ILE A 39 -18.03 -14.84 -2.86
N ARG A 40 -19.27 -15.20 -3.24
CA ARG A 40 -20.06 -16.22 -2.53
C ARG A 40 -19.40 -17.59 -2.47
N ASN A 41 -18.56 -17.93 -3.44
CA ASN A 41 -17.74 -19.15 -3.43
C ASN A 41 -16.79 -19.25 -2.22
N TYR A 42 -16.47 -18.12 -1.60
CA TYR A 42 -15.59 -18.03 -0.45
C TYR A 42 -16.34 -17.77 0.85
N CYS A 43 -17.67 -17.64 0.84
CA CYS A 43 -18.43 -17.45 2.07
C CYS A 43 -18.45 -18.71 2.96
N PRO A 44 -18.48 -18.57 4.29
CA PRO A 44 -18.26 -19.68 5.22
C PRO A 44 -19.48 -20.57 5.48
N HIS A 45 -20.69 -20.11 5.17
CA HIS A 45 -21.93 -20.84 5.49
C HIS A 45 -22.47 -21.62 4.30
N ASP A 46 -23.29 -22.62 4.63
CA ASP A 46 -23.72 -23.69 3.74
C ASP A 46 -24.10 -23.23 2.33
N ARG A 47 -23.68 -24.07 1.40
CA ARG A 47 -24.08 -23.97 0.00
C ARG A 47 -25.56 -24.28 -0.08
N ARG A 48 -26.36 -23.35 -0.60
CA ARG A 48 -27.76 -23.67 -0.94
C ARG A 48 -27.76 -24.82 -1.96
N SER A 49 -28.94 -25.34 -2.29
CA SER A 49 -29.10 -26.42 -3.28
C SER A 49 -28.48 -26.10 -4.66
N ASP A 50 -28.16 -24.84 -4.94
CA ASP A 50 -27.47 -24.36 -6.14
C ASP A 50 -25.92 -24.40 -6.04
N GLY A 51 -25.35 -24.85 -4.91
CA GLY A 51 -23.91 -24.91 -4.69
C GLY A 51 -23.26 -23.60 -4.25
N ILE A 52 -24.04 -22.54 -3.99
CA ILE A 52 -23.53 -21.20 -3.70
C ILE A 52 -23.49 -20.94 -2.18
N GLY A 53 -22.32 -20.57 -1.66
CA GLY A 53 -22.13 -20.23 -0.24
C GLY A 53 -22.81 -18.91 0.15
N THR A 54 -23.10 -18.74 1.44
CA THR A 54 -23.76 -17.53 1.98
C THR A 54 -22.88 -16.83 3.01
N CYS A 55 -22.74 -15.51 2.89
CA CYS A 55 -22.14 -14.65 3.91
C CYS A 55 -23.28 -13.99 4.69
N TYR A 56 -23.41 -14.29 5.98
CA TYR A 56 -24.44 -13.71 6.84
C TYR A 56 -24.05 -12.32 7.32
N TYR A 57 -22.75 -12.07 7.53
CA TYR A 57 -22.24 -10.80 8.04
C TYR A 57 -21.40 -10.05 7.00
N TYR A 58 -21.36 -8.72 7.14
CA TYR A 58 -20.58 -7.88 6.22
C TYR A 58 -19.08 -8.20 6.25
N HIS A 59 -18.51 -8.48 7.43
CA HIS A 59 -17.11 -8.86 7.55
C HIS A 59 -16.78 -10.19 6.84
N GLU A 60 -17.76 -11.09 6.70
CA GLU A 60 -17.60 -12.33 5.91
C GLU A 60 -17.58 -12.02 4.42
N LYS A 61 -18.46 -11.12 3.95
CA LYS A 61 -18.42 -10.63 2.56
C LYS A 61 -17.09 -9.96 2.24
N ALA A 62 -16.62 -9.10 3.16
CA ALA A 62 -15.34 -8.41 3.02
C ALA A 62 -14.16 -9.38 2.99
N THR A 63 -14.11 -10.35 3.91
CA THR A 63 -13.07 -11.38 3.95
C THR A 63 -13.09 -12.26 2.69
N SER A 64 -14.27 -12.73 2.29
CA SER A 64 -14.47 -13.51 1.07
C SER A 64 -14.06 -12.73 -0.18
N GLY A 65 -14.37 -11.43 -0.21
CA GLY A 65 -13.95 -10.52 -1.26
C GLY A 65 -12.43 -10.36 -1.35
N VAL A 66 -11.74 -10.28 -0.21
CA VAL A 66 -10.26 -10.24 -0.17
C VAL A 66 -9.66 -11.54 -0.71
N ILE A 67 -10.20 -12.70 -0.32
CA ILE A 67 -9.73 -14.00 -0.82
C ILE A 67 -9.91 -14.08 -2.33
N ASN A 68 -11.08 -13.69 -2.84
CA ASN A 68 -11.35 -13.66 -4.27
C ASN A 68 -10.44 -12.67 -5.01
N LEU A 69 -10.21 -11.48 -4.45
CA LEU A 69 -9.28 -10.49 -5.00
C LEU A 69 -7.87 -11.08 -5.10
N VAL A 70 -7.34 -11.62 -4.01
CA VAL A 70 -6.00 -12.22 -3.96
C VAL A 70 -5.87 -13.36 -4.99
N GLU A 71 -6.88 -14.21 -5.12
CA GLU A 71 -6.93 -15.32 -6.07
C GLU A 71 -6.95 -14.86 -7.54
N LYS A 72 -7.54 -13.70 -7.83
CA LYS A 72 -7.49 -13.07 -9.16
C LYS A 72 -6.15 -12.38 -9.41
N LEU A 73 -5.70 -11.55 -8.47
CA LEU A 73 -4.53 -10.70 -8.63
C LEU A 73 -3.22 -11.51 -8.72
N ILE A 74 -3.14 -12.67 -8.05
CA ILE A 74 -1.95 -13.54 -8.14
C ILE A 74 -1.68 -14.03 -9.57
N LYS A 75 -2.72 -14.14 -10.41
CA LYS A 75 -2.60 -14.57 -11.81
C LYS A 75 -1.88 -13.53 -12.68
N TYR A 76 -1.76 -12.29 -12.19
CA TYR A 76 -0.97 -11.22 -12.79
C TYR A 76 0.50 -11.27 -12.36
N GLY A 77 0.96 -12.27 -11.60
CA GLY A 77 2.37 -12.39 -11.24
C GLY A 77 2.89 -11.24 -10.37
N LEU A 78 2.00 -10.62 -9.60
CA LEU A 78 2.37 -9.69 -8.54
C LEU A 78 3.26 -10.37 -7.51
N ASP A 79 4.25 -9.64 -7.03
CA ASP A 79 4.95 -10.02 -5.82
C ASP A 79 3.97 -10.04 -4.62
N TYR A 80 4.24 -10.93 -3.65
CA TYR A 80 3.35 -11.16 -2.51
C TYR A 80 3.27 -9.97 -1.56
N ASP A 81 4.30 -9.14 -1.47
CA ASP A 81 4.27 -7.92 -0.67
C ASP A 81 3.29 -6.91 -1.27
N LYS A 82 3.34 -6.68 -2.58
CA LYS A 82 2.41 -5.77 -3.27
C LYS A 82 0.97 -6.32 -3.26
N LEU A 83 0.82 -7.63 -3.42
CA LEU A 83 -0.48 -8.31 -3.31
C LEU A 83 -1.10 -8.12 -1.91
N ALA A 84 -0.29 -8.22 -0.86
CA ALA A 84 -0.72 -8.00 0.52
C ALA A 84 -1.11 -6.53 0.77
N GLU A 85 -0.33 -5.57 0.24
CA GLU A 85 -0.67 -4.14 0.31
C GLU A 85 -2.05 -3.86 -0.28
N TYR A 86 -2.36 -4.41 -1.46
CA TYR A 86 -3.65 -4.20 -2.13
C TYR A 86 -4.81 -4.92 -1.43
N ALA A 87 -4.57 -6.12 -0.91
CA ALA A 87 -5.56 -6.85 -0.11
C ALA A 87 -5.95 -6.06 1.16
N ILE A 88 -4.97 -5.46 1.83
CA ILE A 88 -5.18 -4.63 3.03
C ILE A 88 -5.94 -3.34 2.68
N LEU A 89 -5.57 -2.65 1.59
CA LEU A 89 -6.29 -1.48 1.11
C LEU A 89 -7.76 -1.82 0.81
N PHE A 90 -8.01 -2.89 0.05
CA PHE A 90 -9.36 -3.33 -0.29
C PHE A 90 -10.19 -3.68 0.95
N LEU A 91 -9.61 -4.43 1.89
CA LEU A 91 -10.29 -4.78 3.15
C LEU A 91 -10.63 -3.52 3.95
N SER A 92 -9.68 -2.60 4.09
CA SER A 92 -9.88 -1.33 4.81
C SER A 92 -10.99 -0.50 4.16
N TYR A 93 -11.03 -0.43 2.83
CA TYR A 93 -12.02 0.32 2.07
C TYR A 93 -13.43 -0.21 2.30
N LYS A 94 -13.60 -1.53 2.22
CA LYS A 94 -14.89 -2.17 2.41
C LYS A 94 -15.38 -1.99 3.85
N LEU A 95 -14.51 -2.24 4.84
CA LEU A 95 -14.89 -2.08 6.25
C LEU A 95 -15.16 -0.61 6.63
N TYR A 96 -14.42 0.35 6.05
CA TYR A 96 -14.60 1.78 6.34
C TYR A 96 -16.03 2.29 6.05
N GLN A 97 -16.74 1.66 5.11
CA GLN A 97 -18.11 2.01 4.75
C GLN A 97 -19.14 1.77 5.87
N TYR A 98 -18.74 1.05 6.93
CA TYR A 98 -19.62 0.71 8.05
C TYR A 98 -19.08 1.32 9.33
N GLN A 99 -19.91 2.14 9.98
CA GLN A 99 -19.54 2.85 11.21
C GLN A 99 -19.10 1.91 12.33
N GLU A 100 -19.64 0.69 12.38
CA GLU A 100 -19.25 -0.34 13.34
C GLU A 100 -17.75 -0.71 13.25
N TYR A 101 -17.18 -0.66 12.05
CA TYR A 101 -15.79 -1.06 11.78
C TYR A 101 -14.86 0.14 11.62
N SER A 102 -15.32 1.27 11.09
CA SER A 102 -14.47 2.38 10.64
C SER A 102 -13.51 2.94 11.70
N ARG A 103 -13.90 2.90 12.98
CA ARG A 103 -13.09 3.39 14.11
C ARG A 103 -12.23 2.32 14.80
N ARG A 104 -12.36 1.05 14.39
CA ARG A 104 -11.60 -0.06 14.96
C ARG A 104 -10.23 -0.19 14.29
N LYS A 105 -9.28 -0.80 14.98
CA LYS A 105 -8.02 -1.24 14.37
C LYS A 105 -8.30 -2.33 13.36
N LEU A 106 -7.70 -2.20 12.17
CA LEU A 106 -7.88 -3.20 11.12
C LEU A 106 -7.38 -4.57 11.57
N ASN A 107 -6.26 -4.60 12.31
CA ASN A 107 -5.68 -5.84 12.82
C ASN A 107 -6.63 -6.62 13.75
N ASP A 108 -7.50 -5.95 14.51
CA ASP A 108 -8.43 -6.64 15.43
C ASP A 108 -9.50 -7.40 14.64
N ILE A 109 -10.04 -6.77 13.59
CA ILE A 109 -11.02 -7.39 12.69
C ILE A 109 -10.33 -8.52 11.90
N TYR A 110 -9.15 -8.24 11.33
CA TYR A 110 -8.36 -9.25 10.62
C TYR A 110 -8.09 -10.48 11.49
N THR A 111 -7.64 -10.28 12.72
CA THR A 111 -7.29 -11.37 13.64
C THR A 111 -8.49 -12.27 13.92
N ASN A 112 -9.66 -11.67 14.18
CA ASN A 112 -10.86 -12.40 14.56
C ASN A 112 -11.56 -13.08 13.39
N HIS A 113 -11.55 -12.47 12.20
CA HIS A 113 -12.34 -12.95 11.06
C HIS A 113 -11.53 -13.65 9.98
N ILE A 114 -10.20 -13.45 9.93
CA ILE A 114 -9.30 -14.06 8.93
C ILE A 114 -8.26 -14.92 9.62
N GLU A 115 -7.44 -14.36 10.51
CA GLU A 115 -6.24 -15.03 11.03
C GLU A 115 -6.56 -16.31 11.83
N LYS A 116 -7.59 -16.24 12.69
CA LYS A 116 -8.03 -17.33 13.56
C LYS A 116 -9.15 -18.17 12.94
N ASN A 117 -9.68 -17.77 11.78
CA ASN A 117 -10.82 -18.44 11.20
C ASN A 117 -10.38 -19.71 10.45
N GLU A 118 -10.73 -20.87 11.00
CA GLU A 118 -10.36 -22.18 10.44
C GLU A 118 -10.91 -22.41 9.03
N TYR A 119 -12.07 -21.86 8.70
CA TYR A 119 -12.65 -22.00 7.37
C TYR A 119 -11.75 -21.35 6.32
N TYR A 120 -11.40 -20.08 6.50
CA TYR A 120 -10.55 -19.35 5.55
C TYR A 120 -9.11 -19.88 5.52
N ASN A 121 -8.60 -20.40 6.65
CA ASN A 121 -7.27 -20.99 6.73
C ASN A 121 -7.13 -22.32 5.94
N LYS A 122 -8.24 -22.97 5.60
CA LYS A 122 -8.24 -24.16 4.72
C LYS A 122 -8.18 -23.79 3.23
N ILE A 123 -8.49 -22.54 2.87
CA ILE A 123 -8.51 -22.08 1.48
C ILE A 123 -7.08 -21.77 1.04
N LYS A 124 -6.62 -22.49 0.01
CA LYS A 124 -5.28 -22.33 -0.56
C LYS A 124 -5.35 -21.62 -1.90
N ILE A 125 -4.62 -20.50 -2.01
CA ILE A 125 -4.38 -19.74 -3.22
C ILE A 125 -2.91 -19.96 -3.58
N ASN A 126 -2.66 -20.67 -4.68
CA ASN A 126 -1.29 -21.00 -5.13
C ASN A 126 -0.41 -21.61 -4.01
N GLY A 127 -0.97 -22.56 -3.25
CA GLY A 127 -0.27 -23.26 -2.17
C GLY A 127 -0.22 -22.51 -0.82
N MET A 128 -0.60 -21.23 -0.77
CA MET A 128 -0.59 -20.41 0.45
C MET A 128 -2.00 -20.07 0.90
N THR A 129 -2.19 -19.78 2.19
CA THR A 129 -3.46 -19.19 2.65
C THR A 129 -3.48 -17.68 2.37
N CYS A 130 -4.68 -17.10 2.34
CA CYS A 130 -4.83 -15.65 2.31
C CYS A 130 -4.15 -14.98 3.53
N LYS A 131 -4.19 -15.64 4.69
CA LYS A 131 -3.47 -15.22 5.90
C LYS A 131 -1.95 -15.13 5.66
N ASP A 132 -1.35 -16.15 5.05
CA ASP A 132 0.10 -16.18 4.78
C ASP A 132 0.53 -15.00 3.91
N ILE A 133 -0.29 -14.63 2.93
CA ILE A 133 -0.05 -13.48 2.05
C ILE A 133 -0.19 -12.17 2.83
N ILE A 134 -1.33 -11.92 3.47
CA ILE A 134 -1.61 -10.66 4.17
C ILE A 134 -0.63 -10.41 5.33
N ASN A 135 -0.23 -11.47 6.05
CA ASN A 135 0.69 -11.35 7.19
C ASN A 135 2.08 -10.81 6.82
N ARG A 136 2.46 -10.82 5.54
CA ARG A 136 3.70 -10.18 5.05
C ARG A 136 3.72 -8.67 5.25
N LYS A 137 2.53 -8.07 5.35
CA LYS A 137 2.31 -6.62 5.55
C LYS A 137 1.44 -6.34 6.77
N LYS A 138 1.50 -7.21 7.78
CA LYS A 138 0.67 -7.12 8.99
C LYS A 138 0.79 -5.77 9.70
N ASP A 139 1.97 -5.18 9.62
CA ASP A 139 2.30 -3.86 10.15
C ASP A 139 1.46 -2.71 9.59
N LEU A 140 0.92 -2.84 8.36
CA LEU A 140 -0.01 -1.87 7.78
C LEU A 140 -1.40 -1.86 8.45
N MET A 141 -1.73 -2.88 9.25
CA MET A 141 -3.04 -3.01 9.90
C MET A 141 -3.07 -2.46 11.34
N ASN A 142 -1.96 -1.90 11.82
CA ASN A 142 -1.79 -1.47 13.21
C ASN A 142 -2.56 -0.18 13.57
N MET A 143 -3.02 0.57 12.57
CA MET A 143 -3.86 1.75 12.76
C MET A 143 -5.35 1.45 12.66
N ASN A 144 -6.15 2.43 13.05
CA ASN A 144 -7.59 2.42 12.83
C ASN A 144 -7.90 2.44 11.33
N ILE A 145 -9.02 1.83 10.95
CA ILE A 145 -9.45 1.73 9.56
C ILE A 145 -9.61 3.10 8.91
N ASN A 146 -10.11 4.10 9.63
CA ASN A 146 -10.23 5.47 9.14
C ASN A 146 -8.87 6.07 8.73
N GLU A 147 -7.78 5.76 9.43
CA GLU A 147 -6.43 6.24 9.08
C GLU A 147 -5.91 5.55 7.83
N ILE A 148 -6.05 4.23 7.75
CA ILE A 148 -5.66 3.44 6.58
C ILE A 148 -6.50 3.85 5.36
N SER A 149 -7.77 4.20 5.57
CA SER A 149 -8.68 4.57 4.49
C SER A 149 -8.30 5.87 3.78
N LYS A 150 -7.43 6.70 4.37
CA LYS A 150 -6.87 7.87 3.68
C LYS A 150 -6.12 7.48 2.41
N PHE A 151 -5.48 6.30 2.40
CA PHE A 151 -4.82 5.74 1.20
C PHE A 151 -5.80 5.26 0.14
N ASN A 152 -7.05 4.92 0.51
CA ASN A 152 -8.06 4.46 -0.45
C ASN A 152 -8.45 5.56 -1.44
N GLY A 153 -8.32 6.84 -1.06
CA GLY A 153 -8.50 7.97 -1.98
C GLY A 153 -7.49 7.92 -3.13
N LEU A 154 -6.20 7.79 -2.80
CA LEU A 154 -5.14 7.63 -3.80
C LEU A 154 -5.33 6.38 -4.65
N PHE A 155 -5.61 5.25 -4.00
CA PHE A 155 -5.79 3.97 -4.67
C PHE A 155 -7.00 3.97 -5.63
N SER A 156 -8.11 4.61 -5.24
CA SER A 156 -9.29 4.77 -6.09
C SER A 156 -9.01 5.65 -7.30
N ILE A 157 -8.29 6.76 -7.11
CA ILE A 157 -7.89 7.63 -8.22
C ILE A 157 -6.98 6.88 -9.19
N LEU A 158 -6.01 6.09 -8.71
CA LEU A 158 -5.19 5.23 -9.57
C LEU A 158 -6.02 4.24 -10.37
N CYS A 159 -7.02 3.59 -9.75
CA CYS A 159 -7.95 2.72 -10.47
C CYS A 159 -8.60 3.47 -11.63
N LYS A 160 -9.18 4.66 -11.38
CA LYS A 160 -9.81 5.49 -12.42
C LYS A 160 -8.83 5.87 -13.53
N LEU A 161 -7.64 6.37 -13.17
CA LEU A 161 -6.60 6.75 -14.13
C LEU A 161 -6.27 5.60 -15.07
N TYR A 162 -6.07 4.39 -14.55
CA TYR A 162 -5.77 3.22 -15.37
C TYR A 162 -6.99 2.66 -16.15
N THR A 163 -8.20 2.74 -15.59
CA THR A 163 -9.40 2.16 -16.21
C THR A 163 -9.96 3.02 -17.33
N GLU A 164 -10.13 4.31 -17.08
CA GLU A 164 -10.73 5.27 -18.01
C GLU A 164 -9.79 5.64 -19.15
N CYS A 165 -8.49 5.41 -18.94
CA CYS A 165 -7.49 5.68 -19.96
C CYS A 165 -7.60 4.68 -21.13
N ASP A 166 -8.44 4.99 -22.11
CA ASP A 166 -8.62 4.24 -23.35
C ASP A 166 -8.17 5.09 -24.55
N LYS A 167 -7.34 4.50 -25.43
CA LYS A 167 -6.86 5.16 -26.66
C LYS A 167 -8.01 5.61 -27.57
N LYS A 168 -9.18 4.96 -27.47
CA LYS A 168 -10.33 5.20 -28.35
C LYS A 168 -11.29 6.27 -27.86
N LYS A 169 -11.14 6.74 -26.61
CA LYS A 169 -12.08 7.69 -25.99
C LYS A 169 -11.31 8.83 -25.31
N SER A 170 -11.90 10.01 -25.31
CA SER A 170 -11.35 11.14 -24.56
C SER A 170 -11.70 10.99 -23.08
N TYR A 171 -10.68 10.94 -22.22
CA TYR A 171 -10.83 10.97 -20.77
C TYR A 171 -10.61 12.41 -20.28
N THR A 172 -11.66 13.22 -20.39
CA THR A 172 -11.62 14.67 -20.12
C THR A 172 -11.24 15.03 -18.68
N ASN A 173 -11.43 14.11 -17.74
CA ASN A 173 -11.14 14.34 -16.31
C ASN A 173 -9.75 13.87 -15.89
N CYS A 174 -8.94 13.30 -16.81
CA CYS A 174 -7.66 12.71 -16.44
C CYS A 174 -6.73 13.67 -15.70
N SER A 175 -6.54 14.89 -16.22
CA SER A 175 -5.70 15.89 -15.57
C SER A 175 -6.24 16.28 -14.19
N ASN A 176 -7.56 16.43 -14.04
CA ASN A 176 -8.17 16.73 -12.75
C ASN A 176 -7.95 15.60 -11.73
N ASP A 177 -8.21 14.35 -12.13
CA ASP A 177 -7.98 13.18 -11.29
C ASP A 177 -6.48 13.04 -10.93
N ALA A 178 -5.56 13.34 -11.86
CA ALA A 178 -4.13 13.36 -11.62
C ALA A 178 -3.70 14.45 -10.62
N HIS A 179 -4.32 15.64 -10.68
CA HIS A 179 -4.13 16.71 -9.71
C HIS A 179 -4.68 16.34 -8.32
N ASP A 180 -5.84 15.71 -8.26
CA ASP A 180 -6.42 15.21 -7.02
C ASP A 180 -5.54 14.12 -6.39
N PHE A 181 -4.94 13.24 -7.22
CA PHE A 181 -3.94 12.28 -6.74
C PHE A 181 -2.76 13.00 -6.08
N ALA A 182 -2.14 13.96 -6.78
CA ALA A 182 -0.97 14.66 -6.29
C ALA A 182 -1.24 15.43 -4.99
N LYS A 183 -2.40 16.09 -4.91
CA LYS A 183 -2.84 16.80 -3.70
C LYS A 183 -3.05 15.86 -2.52
N ASN A 184 -3.74 14.74 -2.74
CA ASN A 184 -3.96 13.75 -1.68
C ASN A 184 -2.64 13.10 -1.24
N PHE A 185 -1.71 12.90 -2.17
CA PHE A 185 -0.40 12.36 -1.90
C PHE A 185 0.40 13.31 -1.01
N GLU A 186 0.44 14.59 -1.37
CA GLU A 186 1.12 15.61 -0.58
C GLU A 186 0.57 15.70 0.84
N ASN A 187 -0.75 15.72 1.00
CA ASN A 187 -1.40 15.73 2.32
C ASN A 187 -0.97 14.53 3.17
N LEU A 188 -0.95 13.32 2.60
CA LEU A 188 -0.51 12.11 3.31
C LEU A 188 0.99 12.13 3.61
N ASN A 189 1.79 12.71 2.72
CA ASN A 189 3.23 12.84 2.91
C ASN A 189 3.58 13.84 4.04
N GLN A 190 2.68 14.79 4.32
CA GLN A 190 2.81 15.73 5.43
C GLN A 190 2.25 15.20 6.76
N ASP A 191 1.38 14.17 6.75
CA ASP A 191 0.80 13.56 7.95
C ASP A 191 1.89 12.84 8.78
N SER A 192 2.07 13.27 10.04
CA SER A 192 3.10 12.74 10.94
C SER A 192 2.87 11.28 11.34
N ASN A 193 1.62 10.82 11.37
CA ASN A 193 1.30 9.41 11.64
C ASN A 193 1.77 8.52 10.48
N ILE A 194 1.69 9.04 9.26
CA ILE A 194 2.11 8.34 8.05
C ILE A 194 3.63 8.43 7.87
N ASN A 195 4.21 9.63 7.86
CA ASN A 195 5.63 9.82 7.60
C ASN A 195 6.54 9.31 8.74
N GLY A 196 6.03 9.26 9.97
CA GLY A 196 6.73 8.66 11.11
C GLY A 196 6.78 7.13 11.06
N ASN A 197 5.94 6.51 10.23
CA ASN A 197 5.82 5.05 10.15
C ASN A 197 6.43 4.51 8.85
N THR A 198 7.38 3.59 8.97
CA THR A 198 8.10 3.02 7.83
C THR A 198 7.19 2.25 6.87
N SER A 199 6.20 1.53 7.38
CA SER A 199 5.30 0.68 6.60
C SER A 199 4.36 1.53 5.75
N TYR A 200 3.76 2.57 6.35
CA TYR A 200 2.88 3.48 5.61
C TYR A 200 3.63 4.35 4.59
N ARG A 201 4.88 4.72 4.87
CA ARG A 201 5.75 5.35 3.86
C ARG A 201 6.04 4.43 2.67
N LYS A 202 6.29 3.14 2.93
CA LYS A 202 6.46 2.15 1.86
C LYS A 202 5.19 2.01 1.02
N LEU A 203 4.02 1.93 1.66
CA LEU A 203 2.73 1.90 0.96
C LEU A 203 2.53 3.17 0.11
N LEU A 204 2.82 4.35 0.66
CA LEU A 204 2.76 5.62 -0.07
C LEU A 204 3.71 5.62 -1.29
N SER A 205 4.92 5.08 -1.12
CA SER A 205 5.89 4.90 -2.21
C SER A 205 5.40 3.92 -3.27
N THR A 206 4.77 2.80 -2.90
CA THR A 206 4.14 1.87 -3.87
C THR A 206 3.13 2.62 -4.74
N LEU A 207 2.22 3.37 -4.14
CA LEU A 207 1.20 4.14 -4.87
C LEU A 207 1.81 5.26 -5.73
N SER A 208 2.86 5.93 -5.25
CA SER A 208 3.64 6.92 -6.02
C SER A 208 4.24 6.30 -7.28
N ASN A 209 4.89 5.14 -7.13
CA ASN A 209 5.53 4.45 -8.24
C ASN A 209 4.50 4.02 -9.29
N ASP A 210 3.31 3.63 -8.86
CA ASP A 210 2.23 3.27 -9.79
C ASP A 210 1.66 4.50 -10.51
N TYR A 211 1.58 5.66 -9.84
CA TYR A 211 1.24 6.92 -10.51
C TYR A 211 2.31 7.34 -11.54
N ASP A 212 3.59 7.27 -11.19
CA ASP A 212 4.66 7.61 -12.13
C ASP A 212 4.69 6.65 -13.32
N ASN A 213 4.41 5.37 -13.08
CA ASN A 213 4.24 4.39 -14.16
C ASN A 213 3.06 4.76 -15.07
N PHE A 214 1.93 5.18 -14.53
CA PHE A 214 0.81 5.71 -15.32
C PHE A 214 1.25 6.89 -16.19
N LYS A 215 1.88 7.90 -15.57
CA LYS A 215 2.36 9.11 -16.25
C LYS A 215 3.30 8.80 -17.41
N ILE A 216 4.29 7.93 -17.19
CA ILE A 216 5.31 7.60 -18.18
C ILE A 216 4.77 6.69 -19.29
N ASN A 217 4.01 5.65 -18.94
CA ASN A 217 3.70 4.57 -19.89
C ASN A 217 2.32 4.65 -20.54
N PHE A 218 1.40 5.40 -19.93
CA PHE A 218 -0.01 5.42 -20.30
C PHE A 218 -0.54 6.80 -20.65
N ALA A 219 -0.16 7.86 -19.92
CA ALA A 219 -0.74 9.19 -20.09
C ALA A 219 -0.56 9.75 -21.51
N GLU A 220 0.60 9.56 -22.15
CA GLU A 220 0.83 10.00 -23.54
C GLU A 220 -0.11 9.35 -24.56
N LYS A 221 -0.59 8.13 -24.25
CA LYS A 221 -1.52 7.37 -25.10
C LYS A 221 -2.98 7.66 -24.75
N CYS A 222 -3.21 8.62 -23.86
CA CYS A 222 -4.47 8.85 -23.20
C CYS A 222 -4.99 10.23 -23.55
N ASN A 223 -6.04 10.28 -24.36
CA ASN A 223 -6.62 11.55 -24.78
C ASN A 223 -7.22 12.25 -23.56
N GLY A 224 -6.79 13.49 -23.31
CA GLY A 224 -7.26 14.29 -22.17
C GLY A 224 -6.36 14.23 -20.93
N CYS A 225 -5.26 13.46 -20.96
CA CYS A 225 -4.22 13.50 -19.93
C CYS A 225 -3.08 14.44 -20.36
N SER A 226 -3.19 15.73 -20.05
CA SER A 226 -2.09 16.68 -20.20
C SER A 226 -1.65 17.22 -18.84
N ASP A 227 -0.43 17.76 -18.76
CA ASP A 227 0.04 18.54 -17.62
C ASP A 227 -0.03 17.80 -16.27
N LEU A 228 0.30 16.50 -16.27
CA LEU A 228 0.24 15.69 -15.06
C LEU A 228 1.28 16.16 -14.03
N PRO A 229 0.89 16.37 -12.76
CA PRO A 229 1.82 16.78 -11.72
C PRO A 229 2.98 15.81 -11.50
N THR A 230 4.11 16.36 -11.07
CA THR A 230 5.18 15.56 -10.46
C THR A 230 4.97 15.52 -8.96
N LEU A 231 5.16 14.35 -8.36
CA LEU A 231 4.99 14.15 -6.93
C LEU A 231 6.24 14.60 -6.18
N PRO A 232 6.11 15.18 -4.98
CA PRO A 232 7.26 15.42 -4.11
C PRO A 232 7.84 14.08 -3.61
N GLU A 233 9.11 14.08 -3.21
CA GLU A 233 9.71 12.90 -2.60
C GLU A 233 8.98 12.51 -1.29
N VAL A 234 8.86 11.20 -1.04
CA VAL A 234 8.29 10.69 0.22
C VAL A 234 9.19 11.13 1.38
N LYS A 235 8.61 11.86 2.32
CA LYS A 235 9.34 12.38 3.49
C LYS A 235 9.87 11.22 4.31
N THR A 236 11.10 11.38 4.78
CA THR A 236 11.70 10.49 5.76
C THR A 236 11.93 11.23 7.07
N PRO A 237 11.76 10.58 8.24
CA PRO A 237 12.14 11.19 9.50
C PRO A 237 13.59 11.65 9.42
N SER A 238 13.85 12.90 9.80
CA SER A 238 15.20 13.41 9.89
C SER A 238 15.98 12.53 10.87
N SER A 239 16.98 11.80 10.38
CA SER A 239 17.95 11.16 11.24
C SER A 239 18.72 12.30 11.92
N LYS A 240 18.41 12.56 13.20
CA LYS A 240 19.35 13.26 14.08
C LYS A 240 20.56 12.34 14.21
N LEU A 241 21.51 12.46 13.28
CA LEU A 241 22.85 11.94 13.45
C LEU A 241 23.43 12.70 14.64
N ILE A 242 23.34 12.11 15.83
CA ILE A 242 24.16 12.55 16.96
C ILE A 242 25.58 12.18 16.52
N PRO A 243 26.47 13.15 16.25
CA PRO A 243 27.86 12.83 16.00
C PRO A 243 28.36 12.22 17.31
N ALA A 244 28.54 10.90 17.34
CA ALA A 244 29.25 10.26 18.43
C ALA A 244 30.68 10.78 18.35
N LEU A 245 30.99 11.80 19.16
CA LEU A 245 32.36 12.19 19.46
C LEU A 245 33.03 10.97 20.08
N SER A 246 33.70 10.18 19.23
CA SER A 246 34.59 9.13 19.66
C SER A 246 35.68 9.77 20.49
N THR A 247 35.54 9.72 21.82
CA THR A 247 36.59 10.08 22.75
C THR A 247 37.67 9.00 22.68
N CYS A 248 38.45 9.03 21.60
CA CYS A 248 39.77 8.40 21.61
C CYS A 248 40.56 9.10 22.71
N SER A 249 40.68 8.44 23.86
CA SER A 249 41.57 8.85 24.93
C SER A 249 43.00 8.77 24.39
N VAL A 250 43.53 9.92 23.95
CA VAL A 250 44.93 10.06 23.58
C VAL A 250 45.72 10.02 24.89
N ILE A 251 46.44 8.92 25.12
CA ILE A 251 47.47 8.86 26.17
C ILE A 251 48.65 9.70 25.68
N PRO A 252 49.04 10.81 26.35
CA PRO A 252 50.22 11.55 25.95
C PRO A 252 51.45 10.85 26.54
N VAL A 253 52.20 10.11 25.70
CA VAL A 253 53.56 9.67 26.03
C VAL A 253 54.50 10.82 25.74
N PHE A 254 54.96 11.49 26.80
CA PHE A 254 56.10 12.39 26.72
C PHE A 254 57.38 11.56 26.57
N LEU A 255 58.09 11.72 25.45
CA LEU A 255 59.47 11.25 25.29
C LEU A 255 60.31 12.36 24.66
N GLY A 256 61.46 12.57 25.29
CA GLY A 256 62.22 13.81 25.30
C GLY A 256 62.83 14.24 23.96
N ILE A 257 63.12 15.53 23.89
CA ILE A 257 63.82 16.16 22.77
C ILE A 257 65.33 16.13 23.05
N ALA A 258 66.12 15.77 22.05
CA ALA A 258 67.54 16.09 21.98
C ALA A 258 67.84 16.73 20.62
N TYR A 259 68.42 17.93 20.64
CA TYR A 259 68.77 18.70 19.46
C TYR A 259 70.25 18.49 19.13
N LYS A 260 70.56 18.21 17.88
CA LYS A 260 71.91 18.37 17.33
C LYS A 260 71.82 19.24 16.08
N VAL A 261 72.26 20.48 16.22
CA VAL A 261 72.31 21.47 15.15
C VAL A 261 73.58 21.24 14.32
N ASN A 262 73.44 21.07 13.01
CA ASN A 262 74.51 21.40 12.08
C ASN A 262 73.93 21.88 10.73
N ASN A 263 74.10 23.19 10.53
CA ASN A 263 74.11 24.00 9.31
C ASN A 263 73.29 23.59 8.06
N LYS A 264 72.43 24.56 7.69
CA LYS A 264 71.77 24.85 6.40
C LYS A 264 70.49 24.07 6.03
N GLU A 265 69.44 24.89 5.93
CA GLU A 265 68.08 24.70 5.39
C GLU A 265 66.99 24.19 6.34
N LEU A 266 66.01 25.08 6.57
CA LEU A 266 64.81 24.94 7.40
C LEU A 266 63.80 24.01 6.74
N LYS A 267 63.27 23.04 7.49
CA LYS A 267 62.00 22.37 7.18
C LYS A 267 60.99 22.57 8.31
N THR A 268 59.78 22.93 7.90
CA THR A 268 58.57 23.27 8.65
C THR A 268 58.16 22.24 9.69
N ILE A 269 57.81 22.69 10.91
CA ILE A 269 56.81 22.03 11.79
C ILE A 269 55.95 23.10 12.49
N ILE A 270 54.67 22.74 12.60
CA ILE A 270 53.48 23.38 13.16
C ILE A 270 53.70 23.97 14.57
N PHE A 271 53.07 25.10 14.83
CA PHE A 271 52.73 25.55 16.19
C PHE A 271 51.24 25.35 16.46
N LEU A 272 50.96 24.98 17.71
CA LEU A 272 49.68 24.76 18.38
C LEU A 272 48.55 25.72 17.97
#